data_AF-A0AA45CV21-F1
#
_entry.id   AF-A0AA45CV21-F1
#
_cell.length_a   1.000
_cell.length_b   1.000
_cell.length_c   1.000
_cell.angle_alpha   90.00
_cell.angle_beta   90.00
_cell.angle_gamma   90.00
#
_symmetry.space_group_name_H-M   'P 1'
#
loop_
_entity.id
_entity.type
_entity.pdbx_description
1 polymer ?
#
loop_
_entity_poly.entity_id
_entity_poly.type
_entity_poly.pdbx_seq_one_letter_code
_entity_poly.pdbx_strand_id
1 'polypeptide(L)'
;MLKKIYQADFLLLPDQEFWNMYILLRKGKDFYYECAGRCTEKPPDDRGFYDYEHACFTLDGQVLSLNKRMRPSLIAYIQQTIKNNHDTFRKEIDMATKTMFETKVGQVTNELGELLKKKDHKQAWTKAGELNALLKKEEAKDLKSELVEQLHNELRGYYYINSEIEKANKRLYAKGSKLIELASL
;
A
#
# COMPACT_ATOMS: atom_id res chain seq x y z
N MET A 1 3.80 -4.77 1.53
CA MET A 1 4.71 -4.09 2.48
C MET A 1 5.02 -5.04 3.62
N LEU A 2 6.28 -5.07 4.08
CA LEU A 2 6.75 -5.84 5.24
C LEU A 2 7.60 -4.89 6.10
N LYS A 3 7.26 -4.72 7.38
CA LYS A 3 8.05 -3.95 8.34
C LYS A 3 8.16 -4.72 9.64
N LYS A 4 9.37 -4.91 10.17
CA LYS A 4 9.56 -5.41 11.53
C LYS A 4 9.20 -4.30 12.51
N ILE A 5 8.19 -4.54 13.33
CA ILE A 5 7.67 -3.55 14.29
C ILE A 5 7.99 -3.92 15.74
N TYR A 6 8.41 -5.16 15.99
CA TYR A 6 8.78 -5.63 17.31
C TYR A 6 9.79 -6.77 17.25
N GLN A 7 10.68 -6.80 18.24
CA GLN A 7 11.59 -7.90 18.50
C GLN A 7 11.81 -8.00 20.01
N ALA A 8 11.81 -9.22 20.54
CA ALA A 8 12.14 -9.45 21.94
C ALA A 8 12.82 -10.80 22.14
N ASP A 9 13.65 -10.85 23.18
CA ASP A 9 14.14 -12.07 23.80
C ASP A 9 13.42 -12.25 25.13
N PHE A 10 12.91 -13.45 25.42
CA PHE A 10 12.18 -13.72 26.65
C PHE A 10 12.25 -15.19 27.06
N LEU A 11 11.98 -15.46 28.33
CA LEU A 11 11.76 -16.80 28.87
C LEU A 11 10.27 -17.16 28.70
N LEU A 12 9.97 -18.18 27.89
CA LEU A 12 8.61 -18.65 27.68
C LEU A 12 8.18 -19.54 28.86
N LEU A 13 7.25 -19.05 29.67
CA LEU A 13 6.65 -19.83 30.75
C LEU A 13 5.30 -20.39 30.27
N PRO A 14 4.95 -21.65 30.59
CA PRO A 14 5.60 -22.56 31.56
C PRO A 14 6.72 -23.44 30.99
N ASP A 15 7.01 -23.34 29.69
CA ASP A 15 7.94 -24.25 29.00
C ASP A 15 9.41 -24.12 29.46
N GLN A 16 9.76 -23.03 30.15
CA GLN A 16 11.11 -22.71 30.65
C GLN A 16 12.18 -22.61 29.56
N GLU A 17 11.77 -22.33 28.33
CA GLU A 17 12.66 -22.17 27.18
C GLU A 17 12.96 -20.69 26.93
N PHE A 18 14.18 -20.35 26.53
CA PHE A 18 14.48 -19.01 26.00
C PHE A 18 14.11 -18.88 24.53
N TRP A 19 13.47 -17.78 24.18
CA TRP A 19 12.94 -17.49 22.85
C TRP A 19 13.39 -16.14 22.33
N ASN A 20 13.68 -16.11 21.04
CA ASN A 20 13.84 -14.89 20.26
C ASN A 20 12.63 -14.77 19.30
N MET A 21 11.93 -13.64 19.35
CA MET A 21 10.66 -13.45 18.65
C MET A 21 10.60 -12.14 17.89
N TYR A 22 9.89 -12.15 16.77
CA TYR A 22 9.65 -11.03 15.88
C TYR A 22 8.14 -10.87 15.60
N ILE A 23 7.68 -9.61 15.55
CA ILE A 23 6.39 -9.25 14.97
C ILE A 23 6.63 -8.37 13.76
N LEU A 24 6.09 -8.81 12.63
CA LEU A 24 6.18 -8.18 11.34
C LEU A 24 4.80 -7.63 10.96
N LEU A 25 4.71 -6.34 10.64
CA LEU A 25 3.52 -5.77 10.03
C LEU A 25 3.51 -6.10 8.53
N ARG A 26 2.45 -6.77 8.10
CA ARG A 26 2.21 -7.13 6.70
C ARG A 26 0.96 -6.46 6.18
N LYS A 27 0.98 -6.14 4.88
CA LYS A 27 -0.20 -5.69 4.14
C LYS A 27 -0.53 -6.69 3.05
N GLY A 28 -1.61 -7.44 3.26
CA GLY A 28 -2.30 -8.24 2.23
C GLY A 28 -3.51 -7.47 1.72
N LYS A 29 -4.69 -8.11 1.73
CA LYS A 29 -5.97 -7.39 1.58
C LYS A 29 -6.12 -6.35 2.69
N ASP A 30 -5.89 -6.78 3.93
CA ASP A 30 -5.88 -5.96 5.14
C ASP A 30 -4.51 -6.01 5.82
N PHE A 31 -4.27 -5.12 6.78
CA PHE A 31 -3.09 -5.20 7.62
C PHE A 31 -3.24 -6.34 8.63
N TYR A 32 -2.16 -7.08 8.84
CA TYR A 32 -2.09 -8.17 9.81
C TYR A 32 -0.67 -8.29 10.36
N TYR A 33 -0.54 -9.01 11.48
CA TYR A 33 0.75 -9.32 12.07
C TYR A 33 1.19 -10.71 11.66
N GLU A 34 2.41 -10.81 11.15
CA GLU A 34 3.10 -12.08 10.93
C GLU A 34 4.13 -12.23 12.05
N CYS A 35 3.98 -13.27 12.86
CA CYS A 35 4.80 -13.48 14.04
C CYS A 35 5.62 -14.75 13.87
N ALA A 36 6.91 -14.65 14.16
CA ALA A 36 7.82 -15.78 14.13
C ALA A 36 8.69 -15.76 15.39
N GLY A 37 8.91 -16.94 15.98
CA GLY A 37 9.81 -17.10 17.11
C GLY A 37 10.66 -18.36 16.93
N ARG A 38 11.87 -18.35 17.50
CA ARG A 38 12.71 -19.53 17.63
C ARG A 38 13.13 -19.73 19.08
N CYS A 39 13.16 -20.98 19.50
CA CYS A 39 13.82 -21.37 20.74
C CYS A 39 15.35 -21.21 20.55
N THR A 40 16.02 -20.56 21.50
CA THR A 40 17.47 -20.34 21.43
C THR A 40 18.28 -21.55 21.85
N GLU A 41 17.66 -22.50 22.54
CA GLU A 41 18.28 -23.76 22.99
C GLU A 41 18.40 -24.80 21.87
N LYS A 42 17.64 -24.62 20.78
CA LYS A 42 17.71 -25.48 19.60
C LYS A 42 18.77 -24.95 18.62
N PRO A 43 19.84 -25.72 18.34
CA PRO A 43 20.81 -25.35 17.31
C PRO A 43 20.16 -25.39 15.91
N PRO A 44 20.76 -24.71 14.92
CA PRO A 44 20.31 -24.82 13.54
C PRO A 44 20.51 -26.25 12.99
N ASP A 45 19.79 -26.59 11.93
CA ASP A 45 19.97 -27.87 11.20
C ASP A 45 21.35 -27.96 10.53
N ASP A 46 21.69 -29.13 9.96
CA ASP A 46 22.97 -29.37 9.28
C ASP A 46 23.24 -28.42 8.08
N ARG A 47 22.23 -27.67 7.64
CA ARG A 47 22.32 -26.66 6.58
C ARG A 47 22.38 -25.23 7.12
N GLY A 48 22.38 -25.05 8.45
CA GLY A 48 22.46 -23.76 9.11
C GLY A 48 21.12 -23.05 9.31
N PHE A 49 19.98 -23.72 9.11
CA PHE A 49 18.65 -23.12 9.29
C PHE A 49 18.07 -23.38 10.68
N TYR A 50 17.55 -22.32 11.31
CA TYR A 50 16.80 -22.44 12.56
C TYR A 50 15.36 -22.87 12.32
N ASP A 51 14.82 -23.67 13.25
CA ASP A 51 13.41 -23.99 13.31
C ASP A 51 12.62 -22.83 13.92
N TYR A 52 11.71 -22.25 13.14
CA TYR A 52 10.85 -21.14 13.57
C TYR A 52 9.42 -21.61 13.71
N GLU A 53 8.84 -21.31 14.86
CA GLU A 53 7.39 -21.35 15.04
C GLU A 53 6.80 -20.04 14.52
N HIS A 54 5.74 -20.15 13.73
CA HIS A 54 5.16 -19.01 13.02
C HIS A 54 3.64 -19.08 13.01
N ALA A 55 2.98 -17.93 13.21
CA ALA A 55 1.55 -17.75 13.04
C ALA A 55 1.22 -16.32 12.61
N CYS A 56 0.07 -16.14 11.96
CA CYS A 56 -0.44 -14.82 11.59
C CYS A 56 -1.60 -14.41 12.51
N PHE A 57 -1.69 -13.12 12.81
CA PHE A 57 -2.67 -12.55 13.74
C PHE A 57 -3.40 -11.36 13.11
N THR A 58 -4.67 -11.19 13.44
CA THR A 58 -5.38 -9.93 13.22
C THR A 58 -4.74 -8.81 14.05
N LEU A 59 -5.12 -7.56 13.74
CA LEU A 59 -4.67 -6.40 14.52
C LEU A 59 -5.12 -6.45 15.99
N ASP A 60 -6.19 -7.18 16.29
CA ASP A 60 -6.71 -7.42 17.63
C ASP A 60 -6.08 -8.65 18.32
N GLY A 61 -5.10 -9.30 17.67
CA GLY A 61 -4.41 -10.47 18.22
C GLY A 61 -5.16 -11.79 18.06
N GLN A 62 -6.16 -11.89 17.18
CA GLN A 62 -6.80 -13.17 16.89
C GLN A 62 -5.99 -13.96 15.87
N VAL A 63 -5.79 -15.25 16.09
CA VAL A 63 -5.02 -16.11 15.18
C VAL A 63 -5.78 -16.26 13.87
N LEU A 64 -5.15 -15.93 12.75
CA LEU A 64 -5.65 -16.21 11.40
C LEU A 64 -5.48 -17.69 11.08
N SER A 65 -6.33 -18.26 10.22
CA SER A 65 -6.34 -19.69 9.88
C SER A 65 -5.06 -20.23 9.22
N LEU A 66 -4.03 -19.40 9.05
CA LEU A 66 -2.72 -19.75 8.50
C LEU A 66 -1.76 -20.29 9.57
N ASN A 67 -1.12 -21.41 9.25
CA ASN A 67 0.09 -21.93 9.92
C ASN A 67 -0.05 -22.17 11.43
N LYS A 68 -0.76 -23.24 11.81
CA LYS A 68 -0.83 -23.79 13.17
C LYS A 68 0.48 -24.48 13.62
N ARG A 69 1.65 -23.92 13.30
CA ARG A 69 2.95 -24.44 13.78
C ARG A 69 3.46 -23.68 15.01
N MET A 70 2.60 -22.87 15.62
CA MET A 70 2.91 -22.14 16.84
C MET A 70 2.17 -22.76 18.01
N ARG A 71 2.90 -23.06 19.08
CA ARG A 71 2.34 -23.65 20.29
C ARG A 71 1.46 -22.65 21.07
N PRO A 72 0.49 -23.13 21.86
CA PRO A 72 -0.44 -22.27 22.59
C PRO A 72 0.22 -21.26 23.55
N SER A 73 1.30 -21.63 24.24
CA SER A 73 2.02 -20.74 25.16
C SER A 73 2.62 -19.52 24.42
N LEU A 74 3.23 -19.76 23.26
CA LEU A 74 3.79 -18.71 22.41
C LEU A 74 2.69 -17.83 21.78
N ILE A 75 1.57 -18.43 21.38
CA ILE A 75 0.38 -17.69 20.93
C ILE A 75 -0.10 -16.75 22.04
N ALA A 76 -0.28 -17.24 23.27
CA ALA A 76 -0.75 -16.45 24.39
C ALA A 76 0.20 -15.28 24.71
N TYR A 77 1.51 -15.53 24.67
CA TYR A 77 2.52 -14.47 24.81
C TYR A 77 2.36 -13.39 23.72
N ILE A 78 2.27 -13.78 22.45
CA ILE A 78 2.12 -12.84 21.33
C ILE A 78 0.83 -12.02 21.47
N GLN A 79 -0.27 -12.64 21.85
CA GLN A 79 -1.53 -11.94 22.09
C GLN A 79 -1.39 -10.87 23.17
N GLN A 80 -0.71 -11.20 24.27
CA GLN A 80 -0.42 -10.24 25.33
C GLN A 80 0.52 -9.12 24.85
N THR A 81 1.54 -9.45 24.05
CA THR A 81 2.46 -8.46 23.48
C THR A 81 1.74 -7.51 22.53
N ILE A 82 0.85 -8.00 21.66
CA ILE A 82 0.03 -7.17 20.78
C ILE A 82 -0.85 -6.24 21.62
N LYS A 83 -1.51 -6.77 22.65
CA LYS A 83 -2.35 -5.97 23.55
C LYS A 83 -1.56 -4.87 24.27
N ASN A 84 -0.39 -5.21 24.82
CA ASN A 84 0.45 -4.27 25.56
C ASN A 84 1.08 -3.19 24.69
N ASN A 85 1.29 -3.47 23.41
CA ASN A 85 1.92 -2.55 22.46
C ASN A 85 0.91 -1.94 21.46
N HIS A 86 -0.38 -2.05 21.74
CA HIS A 86 -1.44 -1.70 20.81
C HIS A 86 -1.28 -0.29 20.21
N ASP A 87 -1.11 0.73 21.07
CA ASP A 87 -0.98 2.12 20.63
C ASP A 87 0.26 2.34 19.75
N THR A 88 1.39 1.73 20.12
CA THR A 88 2.63 1.80 19.34
C THR A 88 2.46 1.15 17.99
N PHE A 89 1.90 -0.07 17.94
CA PHE A 89 1.67 -0.77 16.69
C PHE A 89 0.62 -0.07 15.82
N ARG A 90 -0.37 0.58 16.43
CA ARG A 90 -1.35 1.38 15.71
C ARG A 90 -0.72 2.57 15.00
N LYS A 91 0.16 3.32 15.69
CA LYS A 91 0.94 4.42 15.07
C LYS A 91 1.79 3.95 13.90
N GLU A 92 2.39 2.77 14.01
CA GLU A 92 3.16 2.16 12.92
C GLU A 92 2.29 1.85 11.69
N ILE A 93 1.05 1.40 11.90
CA ILE A 93 0.08 1.14 10.83
C ILE A 93 -0.38 2.46 10.18
N ASP A 94 -0.67 3.48 10.99
CA ASP A 94 -1.10 4.78 10.48
C ASP A 94 0.01 5.43 9.64
N MET A 95 1.26 5.38 10.12
CA MET A 95 2.43 5.84 9.38
C MET A 95 2.64 5.05 8.08
N ALA A 96 2.54 3.71 8.13
CA ALA A 96 2.66 2.87 6.95
C ALA A 96 1.57 3.19 5.91
N THR A 97 0.34 3.43 6.35
CA THR A 97 -0.80 3.78 5.49
C THR A 97 -0.57 5.14 4.84
N LYS A 98 -0.13 6.14 5.61
CA LYS A 98 0.23 7.46 5.10
C LYS A 98 1.33 7.38 4.04
N THR A 99 2.43 6.69 4.32
CA THR A 99 3.53 6.51 3.36
C THR A 99 3.07 5.79 2.08
N MET A 100 2.22 4.77 2.19
CA MET A 100 1.66 4.09 1.02
C MET A 100 0.80 5.02 0.17
N PHE A 101 -0.02 5.86 0.80
CA PHE A 101 -0.87 6.82 0.10
C PHE A 101 -0.03 7.90 -0.60
N GLU A 102 0.93 8.50 0.10
CA GLU A 102 1.90 9.47 -0.45
C GLU A 102 2.64 8.89 -1.66
N THR A 103 3.14 7.67 -1.53
CA THR A 103 3.85 6.97 -2.63
C THR A 103 2.91 6.77 -3.83
N LYS A 104 1.67 6.36 -3.59
CA LYS A 104 0.68 6.12 -4.65
C LYS A 104 0.33 7.41 -5.38
N VAL A 105 0.13 8.52 -4.66
CA VAL A 105 -0.09 9.85 -5.27
C VAL A 105 1.11 10.24 -6.11
N GLY A 106 2.33 10.12 -5.59
CA GLY A 106 3.56 10.41 -6.33
C GLY A 106 3.70 9.58 -7.62
N GLN A 107 3.40 8.28 -7.54
CA GLN A 107 3.43 7.38 -8.70
C GLN A 107 2.43 7.78 -9.79
N VAL A 108 1.17 7.99 -9.42
CA VAL A 108 0.12 8.36 -10.39
C VAL A 108 0.40 9.72 -11.02
N THR A 109 0.87 10.69 -10.24
CA THR A 109 1.30 12.00 -10.75
C THR A 109 2.43 11.87 -11.76
N ASN A 110 3.47 11.07 -11.46
CA ASN A 110 4.59 10.87 -12.36
C ASN A 110 4.18 10.13 -13.65
N GLU A 111 3.37 9.08 -13.53
CA GLU A 111 2.80 8.36 -14.68
C GLU A 111 1.99 9.29 -15.58
N LEU A 112 1.14 10.14 -15.00
CA LEU A 112 0.40 11.14 -15.75
C LEU A 112 1.34 12.08 -16.51
N GLY A 113 2.35 12.64 -15.84
CA GLY A 113 3.34 13.53 -16.47
C GLY A 113 4.07 12.88 -17.64
N GLU A 114 4.49 11.61 -17.50
CA GLU A 114 5.16 10.86 -18.55
C GLU A 114 4.25 10.54 -19.74
N LEU A 115 2.96 10.22 -19.50
CA LEU A 115 1.98 10.00 -20.57
C LEU A 115 1.71 11.28 -21.35
N LEU A 116 1.64 12.43 -20.66
CA LEU A 116 1.47 13.74 -21.31
C LEU A 116 2.66 14.09 -22.21
N LYS A 117 3.90 13.88 -21.74
CA LYS A 117 5.10 14.07 -22.57
C LYS A 117 5.10 13.19 -23.83
N LYS A 118 4.62 11.95 -23.70
CA LYS A 118 4.49 10.99 -24.81
C LYS A 118 3.30 11.24 -25.72
N LYS A 119 2.44 12.23 -25.40
CA LYS A 119 1.19 12.54 -26.11
C LYS A 119 0.19 11.36 -26.13
N ASP A 120 0.26 10.46 -25.15
CA ASP A 120 -0.74 9.40 -24.99
C ASP A 120 -1.97 9.95 -24.25
N HIS A 121 -2.81 10.65 -24.99
CA HIS A 121 -3.96 11.36 -24.45
C HIS A 121 -5.01 10.44 -23.81
N LYS A 122 -5.16 9.21 -24.32
CA LYS A 122 -6.16 8.26 -23.82
C LYS A 122 -5.78 7.71 -22.45
N GLN A 123 -4.53 7.28 -22.28
CA GLN A 123 -4.06 6.81 -20.97
C GLN A 123 -3.93 7.98 -19.98
N ALA A 124 -3.47 9.16 -20.45
CA ALA A 124 -3.40 10.35 -19.62
C ALA A 124 -4.75 10.73 -19.01
N TRP A 125 -5.86 10.64 -19.78
CA TRP A 125 -7.21 10.90 -19.27
C TRP A 125 -7.56 9.99 -18.09
N THR A 126 -7.26 8.70 -18.22
CA THR A 126 -7.52 7.71 -17.18
C THR A 126 -6.70 8.01 -15.92
N LYS A 127 -5.42 8.35 -16.08
CA LYS A 127 -4.52 8.68 -14.95
C LYS A 127 -4.85 10.00 -14.28
N ALA A 128 -5.29 11.01 -15.03
CA ALA A 128 -5.81 12.26 -14.47
C ALA A 128 -7.08 12.02 -13.63
N GLY A 129 -7.96 11.12 -14.10
CA GLY A 129 -9.12 10.68 -13.33
C GLY A 129 -8.73 9.95 -12.05
N GLU A 130 -7.77 9.02 -12.12
CA GLU A 130 -7.21 8.31 -10.94
C GLU A 130 -6.62 9.31 -9.93
N LEU A 131 -5.79 10.26 -10.39
CA LEU A 131 -5.20 11.28 -9.52
C LEU A 131 -6.27 12.14 -8.86
N ASN A 132 -7.26 12.62 -9.62
CA ASN A 132 -8.36 13.42 -9.09
C ASN A 132 -9.18 12.66 -8.05
N ALA A 133 -9.40 11.35 -8.25
CA ALA A 133 -10.09 10.51 -7.28
C ALA A 133 -9.26 10.33 -6.01
N LEU A 134 -7.93 10.16 -6.11
CA LEU A 134 -7.03 10.06 -4.96
C LEU A 134 -7.04 11.35 -4.13
N LEU A 135 -6.95 12.51 -4.78
CA LEU A 135 -6.92 13.81 -4.08
C LEU A 135 -8.23 14.17 -3.37
N LYS A 136 -9.35 13.48 -3.70
CA LYS A 136 -10.65 13.65 -3.02
C LYS A 136 -10.80 12.77 -1.77
N LYS A 137 -9.87 11.84 -1.52
CA LYS A 137 -9.93 10.96 -0.36
C LYS A 137 -9.53 11.73 0.92
N GLU A 138 -10.00 11.25 2.06
CA GLU A 138 -9.69 11.87 3.36
C GLU A 138 -8.19 11.83 3.65
N GLU A 139 -7.50 10.76 3.26
CA GLU A 139 -6.05 10.60 3.40
C GLU A 139 -5.26 11.70 2.65
N ALA A 140 -5.87 12.39 1.69
CA ALA A 140 -5.24 13.53 1.02
C ALA A 140 -5.04 14.74 1.94
N LYS A 141 -5.82 14.85 3.03
CA LYS A 141 -5.66 15.92 4.03
C LYS A 141 -4.35 15.82 4.80
N ASP A 142 -3.75 14.63 4.85
CA ASP A 142 -2.46 14.39 5.51
C ASP A 142 -1.25 14.77 4.65
N LEU A 143 -1.47 15.04 3.36
CA LEU A 143 -0.46 15.57 2.45
C LEU A 143 -0.22 17.07 2.73
N LYS A 144 0.93 17.58 2.28
CA LYS A 144 1.20 19.02 2.31
C LYS A 144 0.12 19.76 1.51
N SER A 145 -0.56 20.72 2.13
CA SER A 145 -1.63 21.50 1.49
C SER A 145 -1.17 22.14 0.18
N GLU A 146 0.01 22.75 0.17
CA GLU A 146 0.62 23.35 -1.02
C GLU A 146 0.76 22.35 -2.18
N LEU A 147 1.18 21.11 -1.90
CA LEU A 147 1.30 20.07 -2.91
C LEU A 147 -0.09 19.72 -3.49
N VAL A 148 -1.10 19.56 -2.64
CA VAL A 148 -2.46 19.22 -3.07
C VAL A 148 -3.06 20.34 -3.94
N GLU A 149 -2.86 21.59 -3.56
CA GLU A 149 -3.29 22.75 -4.34
C GLU A 149 -2.61 22.81 -5.71
N GLN A 150 -1.28 22.61 -5.76
CA GLN A 150 -0.53 22.57 -7.02
C GLN A 150 -1.04 21.44 -7.92
N LEU A 151 -1.25 20.24 -7.39
CA LEU A 151 -1.79 19.11 -8.17
C LEU A 151 -3.20 19.39 -8.71
N HIS A 152 -4.07 20.04 -7.91
CA HIS A 152 -5.39 20.45 -8.39
C HIS A 152 -5.31 21.53 -9.47
N ASN A 153 -4.36 22.45 -9.39
CA ASN A 153 -4.14 23.47 -10.42
C ASN A 153 -3.74 22.82 -11.75
N GLU A 154 -2.76 21.91 -11.72
CA GLU A 154 -2.30 21.20 -12.91
C GLU A 154 -3.40 20.32 -13.52
N LEU A 155 -4.19 19.61 -12.69
CA LEU A 155 -5.33 18.84 -13.18
C LEU A 155 -6.39 19.72 -13.86
N ARG A 156 -6.71 20.89 -13.29
CA ARG A 156 -7.63 21.84 -13.92
C ARG A 156 -7.12 22.32 -15.26
N GLY A 157 -5.83 22.67 -15.34
CA GLY A 157 -5.17 23.04 -16.60
C GLY A 157 -5.24 21.92 -17.63
N TYR A 158 -4.93 20.69 -17.24
CA TYR A 158 -5.03 19.52 -18.10
C TYR A 158 -6.46 19.31 -18.63
N TYR A 159 -7.48 19.33 -17.76
CA TYR A 159 -8.87 19.13 -18.18
C TYR A 159 -9.35 20.21 -19.16
N TYR A 160 -8.93 21.46 -18.96
CA TYR A 160 -9.21 22.55 -19.89
C TYR A 160 -8.60 22.25 -21.27
N ILE A 161 -7.29 21.97 -21.32
CA ILE A 161 -6.59 21.66 -22.59
C ILE A 161 -7.22 20.45 -23.28
N ASN A 162 -7.53 19.39 -22.53
CA ASN A 162 -8.17 18.20 -23.09
C ASN A 162 -9.54 18.51 -23.69
N SER A 163 -10.32 19.41 -23.07
CA SER A 163 -11.60 19.85 -23.62
C SER A 163 -11.44 20.63 -24.94
N GLU A 164 -10.38 21.42 -25.08
CA GLU A 164 -10.06 22.14 -26.32
C GLU A 164 -9.62 21.19 -27.43
N ILE A 165 -8.80 20.18 -27.10
CA ILE A 165 -8.43 19.10 -28.02
C ILE A 165 -9.68 18.37 -28.53
N GLU A 166 -10.61 18.04 -27.65
CA GLU A 166 -11.84 17.35 -28.03
C GLU A 166 -12.73 18.20 -28.95
N LYS A 167 -12.84 19.51 -28.69
CA LYS A 167 -13.52 20.44 -29.59
C LYS A 167 -12.84 20.49 -30.96
N ALA A 168 -11.52 20.51 -31.01
CA ALA A 168 -10.76 20.50 -32.26
C ALA A 168 -10.99 19.21 -33.04
N ASN A 169 -10.93 18.05 -32.37
CA ASN A 169 -11.18 16.73 -32.97
C ASN A 169 -12.57 16.65 -33.61
N LYS A 170 -13.62 17.13 -32.92
CA LYS A 170 -14.98 17.18 -33.49
C LYS A 170 -15.07 18.03 -34.75
N ARG A 171 -14.40 19.19 -34.78
CA ARG A 171 -14.35 20.06 -35.96
C ARG A 171 -13.60 19.40 -37.12
N LEU A 172 -12.48 18.74 -36.84
CA LEU A 172 -11.70 17.99 -37.84
C LEU A 172 -12.50 16.82 -38.41
N TYR A 173 -13.21 16.08 -37.56
CA TYR A 173 -14.09 14.99 -37.98
C TYR A 173 -15.18 15.46 -38.94
N ALA A 174 -15.86 16.57 -38.62
CA ALA A 174 -16.88 17.15 -39.49
C ALA A 174 -16.32 17.58 -40.85
N LYS A 175 -15.13 18.21 -40.87
CA LYS A 175 -14.43 18.55 -42.12
C LYS A 175 -14.07 17.31 -42.93
N GLY A 176 -13.51 16.29 -42.29
CA GLY A 176 -13.18 15.01 -42.94
C GLY A 176 -14.41 14.33 -43.54
N SER A 177 -15.52 14.31 -42.80
CA SER A 177 -16.79 13.76 -43.28
C SER A 177 -17.29 14.48 -44.53
N LYS A 178 -17.19 15.82 -44.56
CA LYS A 178 -17.58 16.60 -45.74
C LYS A 178 -16.70 16.30 -46.95
N LEU A 179 -15.39 16.11 -46.76
CA LEU A 179 -14.48 15.75 -47.85
C LEU A 179 -14.80 14.37 -48.44
N ILE A 180 -15.13 13.39 -47.59
CA ILE A 180 -15.53 12.04 -48.03
C ILE A 180 -16.83 12.10 -48.84
N GLU A 181 -17.82 12.88 -48.37
CA GLU A 181 -19.08 13.10 -49.07
C GLU A 181 -18.84 13.69 -50.47
N LEU A 182 -17.99 14.73 -50.57
CA LEU A 182 -17.66 15.37 -51.84
C LEU A 182 -16.89 14.47 -52.78
N ALA A 183 -16.04 13.57 -52.27
CA ALA A 183 -15.29 12.62 -53.09
C ALA A 183 -16.17 11.49 -53.66
N SER A 184 -17.39 11.33 -53.14
CA SER A 184 -18.36 10.32 -53.58
C SER A 184 -19.38 10.86 -54.59
N LEU A 185 -19.25 12.13 -54.98
CA LEU A 185 -20.03 12.79 -56.05
C LEU A 185 -19.31 12.63 -57.39
#